data_AF-A0AA96HQF6-F1
#
_entry.id   AF-A0AA96HQF6-F1
#
_cell.length_a   1.000
_cell.length_b   1.000
_cell.length_c   1.000
_cell.angle_alpha   90.00
_cell.angle_beta   90.00
_cell.angle_gamma   90.00
#
_symmetry.space_group_name_H-M   'P 1'
#
loop_
_entity.id
_entity.type
_entity.pdbx_description
1 polymer ?
#
loop_
_entity_poly.entity_id
_entity_poly.type
_entity_poly.pdbx_seq_one_letter_code
_entity_poly.pdbx_strand_id
1 'polypeptide(L)'
;MSTDLLDFNGSIENMFLGHAIKNDRKGLQMSQAELQLKVRDLSIKGDPRLSDKEKELLLGQTGNFVSVGREYVSASVSAKLVSNIERGVARAVTRKELELIAEVLGTDVEKYLALEVNPLNLIGKETPAESFVAPPSFERVIEFEPEFRQAGVSILSFFSELVESEFGGQSVKVGIMQNGNAVTLRVETPEGELLKEVEKTLNQYGLAVMGKAPIESVSSNPQLVQDLKTRLEVTSLELRLRKESHLEQSKHYEARISSLESQIAGLHELVGNNLIQHNNLTETIRNISGAYNPSESFLKALSVIESISSQEKSKSLEHDLETSLGILENESPGILSRLARTLEGIPAGIAVNLATPWVQSIITSMPK
;
A
#
# COMPACT_ATOMS: atom_id res chain seq x y z
N MET A 1 25.70 33.51 17.48
CA MET A 1 24.27 33.44 17.88
C MET A 1 23.71 32.18 17.24
N SER A 2 23.30 31.22 18.06
CA SER A 2 22.75 29.94 17.61
C SER A 2 21.47 30.21 16.83
N THR A 3 21.45 29.87 15.54
CA THR A 3 20.23 29.84 14.74
C THR A 3 19.50 28.56 15.11
N ASP A 4 18.50 28.67 15.99
CA ASP A 4 17.60 27.57 16.31
C ASP A 4 16.76 27.25 15.07
N LEU A 5 17.30 26.36 14.24
CA LEU A 5 16.58 25.68 13.18
C LEU A 5 15.53 24.79 13.84
N LEU A 6 14.26 25.11 13.62
CA LEU A 6 13.17 24.20 13.95
C LEU A 6 13.22 23.09 12.91
N ASP A 7 13.70 21.93 13.33
CA ASP A 7 13.84 20.75 12.48
C ASP A 7 12.47 20.06 12.38
N PHE A 8 11.60 20.59 11.51
CA PHE A 8 10.34 19.93 11.14
C PHE A 8 10.67 18.69 10.29
N ASN A 9 11.06 17.60 10.94
CA ASN A 9 11.57 16.38 10.31
C ASN A 9 10.49 15.55 9.58
N GLY A 10 9.27 16.07 9.40
CA GLY A 10 8.18 15.37 8.72
C GLY A 10 7.40 16.25 7.73
N SER A 11 7.10 15.70 6.55
CA SER A 11 6.17 16.29 5.57
C SER A 11 4.80 16.63 6.18
N ILE A 12 4.39 15.91 7.23
CA ILE A 12 3.09 16.06 7.88
C ILE A 12 3.05 17.30 8.78
N GLU A 13 4.09 17.54 9.58
CA GLU A 13 4.15 18.69 10.50
C GLU A 13 4.10 20.01 9.73
N ASN A 14 4.81 20.08 8.60
CA ASN A 14 4.77 21.20 7.67
C ASN A 14 3.37 21.42 7.06
N MET A 15 2.59 20.36 6.84
CA MET A 15 1.20 20.48 6.40
C MET A 15 0.28 21.06 7.49
N PHE A 16 0.43 20.62 8.74
CA PHE A 16 -0.35 21.16 9.87
C PHE A 16 -0.04 22.64 10.11
N LEU A 17 1.25 22.99 10.11
CA LEU A 17 1.71 24.38 10.20
C LEU A 17 1.14 25.23 9.06
N GLY A 18 1.27 24.74 7.82
CA GLY A 18 0.72 25.40 6.64
C GLY A 18 -0.79 25.60 6.71
N HIS A 19 -1.53 24.61 7.22
CA HIS A 19 -2.97 24.68 7.38
C HIS A 19 -3.39 25.67 8.48
N ALA A 20 -2.71 25.68 9.63
CA ALA A 20 -2.97 26.61 10.72
C ALA A 20 -2.78 28.07 10.27
N ILE A 21 -1.64 28.37 9.62
CA ILE A 21 -1.34 29.71 9.08
C ILE A 21 -2.39 30.11 8.02
N LYS A 22 -2.76 29.19 7.13
CA LYS A 22 -3.78 29.43 6.10
C LYS A 22 -5.16 29.71 6.70
N ASN A 23 -5.54 29.02 7.78
CA ASN A 23 -6.82 29.21 8.46
C ASN A 23 -6.86 30.57 9.16
N ASP A 24 -5.80 30.94 9.89
CA ASP A 24 -5.71 32.25 10.54
C ASP A 24 -5.76 33.39 9.51
N ARG A 25 -5.01 33.26 8.40
CA ARG A 25 -5.06 34.22 7.29
C ARG A 25 -6.47 34.36 6.71
N LYS A 26 -7.15 33.23 6.47
CA LYS A 26 -8.53 33.23 5.95
C LYS A 26 -9.52 33.84 6.95
N GLY A 27 -9.34 33.61 8.25
CA GLY A 27 -10.12 34.24 9.31
C GLY A 27 -10.06 35.77 9.28
N LEU A 28 -8.91 36.32 8.86
CA LEU A 28 -8.71 37.75 8.65
C LEU A 28 -9.13 38.25 7.26
N GLN A 29 -9.73 37.41 6.41
CA GLN A 29 -10.08 37.71 5.02
C GLN A 29 -8.89 38.22 4.17
N MET A 30 -7.66 37.86 4.57
CA MET A 30 -6.43 38.34 3.95
C MET A 30 -6.04 37.44 2.76
N SER A 31 -5.66 38.05 1.63
CA SER A 31 -5.15 37.26 0.49
C SER A 31 -3.75 36.72 0.77
N GLN A 32 -3.36 35.62 0.10
CA GLN A 32 -2.01 35.07 0.28
C GLN A 32 -0.92 36.07 -0.15
N ALA A 33 -1.16 36.81 -1.22
CA ALA A 33 -0.24 37.85 -1.71
C ALA A 33 -0.09 39.00 -0.70
N GLU A 34 -1.17 39.37 -0.02
CA GLU A 34 -1.15 40.41 1.00
C GLU A 34 -0.35 39.96 2.24
N LEU A 35 -0.51 38.72 2.70
CA LEU A 35 0.31 38.15 3.78
C LEU A 35 1.80 38.14 3.40
N GLN A 36 2.12 37.72 2.18
CA GLN A 36 3.49 37.71 1.66
C GLN A 36 4.13 39.11 1.68
N LEU A 37 3.40 40.12 1.20
CA LEU A 37 3.88 41.50 1.19
C LEU A 37 4.08 42.02 2.60
N LYS A 38 3.12 41.82 3.51
CA LYS A 38 3.21 42.29 4.90
C LYS A 38 4.38 41.63 5.66
N VAL A 39 4.55 40.31 5.52
CA VAL A 39 5.67 39.57 6.14
C VAL A 39 7.01 40.04 5.58
N ARG A 40 7.10 40.24 4.27
CA ARG A 40 8.30 40.77 3.61
C ARG A 40 8.63 42.18 4.10
N ASP A 41 7.64 43.06 4.16
CA ASP A 41 7.85 44.46 4.55
C ASP A 41 8.27 44.58 6.01
N LEU A 42 7.70 43.77 6.91
CA LEU A 42 8.16 43.66 8.30
C LEU A 42 9.59 43.12 8.38
N SER A 43 9.91 42.07 7.60
CA SER A 43 11.28 41.53 7.53
C SER A 43 12.29 42.59 7.10
N ILE A 44 11.98 43.40 6.09
CA ILE A 44 12.87 44.46 5.59
C ILE A 44 13.05 45.55 6.66
N LYS A 45 11.96 46.01 7.28
CA LYS A 45 12.01 47.05 8.32
C LYS A 45 12.83 46.60 9.54
N GLY A 46 12.65 45.35 9.95
CA GLY A 46 13.30 44.75 11.11
C GLY A 46 14.72 44.21 10.86
N ASP A 47 15.25 44.27 9.63
CA ASP A 47 16.61 43.78 9.35
C ASP A 47 17.66 44.81 9.79
N PRO A 48 18.54 44.49 10.78
CA PRO A 48 19.60 45.40 11.21
C PRO A 48 20.77 45.46 10.21
N ARG A 49 20.82 44.57 9.20
CA ARG A 49 21.88 44.54 8.18
C ARG A 49 21.62 45.53 7.04
N LEU A 50 20.39 46.03 6.92
CA LEU A 50 19.99 46.96 5.86
C LEU A 50 20.05 48.40 6.37
N SER A 51 20.66 49.28 5.59
CA SER A 51 20.58 50.73 5.77
C SER A 51 19.18 51.27 5.44
N ASP A 52 18.83 52.45 5.94
CA ASP A 52 17.52 53.06 5.69
C ASP A 52 17.24 53.25 4.19
N LYS A 53 18.28 53.58 3.41
CA LYS A 53 18.19 53.72 1.95
C LYS A 53 17.92 52.38 1.25
N GLU A 54 18.52 51.29 1.73
CA GLU A 54 18.27 49.94 1.18
C GLU A 54 16.88 49.45 1.54
N LYS A 55 16.41 49.75 2.75
CA LYS A 55 15.03 49.44 3.19
C LYS A 55 14.01 50.16 2.32
N GLU A 56 14.21 51.45 2.07
CA GLU A 56 13.32 52.24 1.20
C GLU A 56 13.26 51.68 -0.23
N LEU A 57 14.41 51.31 -0.79
CA LEU A 57 14.47 50.72 -2.13
C LEU A 57 13.78 49.35 -2.20
N LEU A 58 13.97 48.49 -1.20
CA LEU A 58 13.35 47.16 -1.16
C LEU A 58 11.84 47.23 -0.93
N LEU A 59 11.36 48.15 -0.09
CA LEU A 59 9.92 48.38 0.13
C LEU A 59 9.22 48.93 -1.12
N GLY A 60 9.94 49.71 -1.95
CA GLY A 60 9.43 50.26 -3.20
C GLY A 60 9.37 49.28 -4.38
N GLN A 61 9.88 48.05 -4.24
CA GLN A 61 9.88 47.05 -5.31
C GLN A 61 9.01 45.84 -4.97
N THR A 62 8.57 45.10 -5.99
CA THR A 62 7.82 43.84 -5.86
C THR A 62 8.74 42.62 -5.74
N GLY A 63 10.03 42.76 -6.04
CA GLY A 63 11.04 41.72 -5.92
C GLY A 63 11.58 41.54 -4.50
N ASN A 64 12.39 40.49 -4.31
CA ASN A 64 13.13 40.25 -3.05
C ASN A 64 14.57 40.78 -3.11
N PHE A 65 14.97 41.46 -4.19
CA PHE A 65 16.33 41.91 -4.44
C PHE A 65 16.33 43.30 -5.07
N VAL A 66 17.29 44.13 -4.69
CA VAL A 66 17.57 45.44 -5.30
C VAL A 66 19.07 45.52 -5.58
N SER A 67 19.43 46.13 -6.71
CA SER A 67 20.82 46.49 -7.01
C SER A 67 21.15 47.83 -6.38
N VAL A 68 22.21 47.87 -5.57
CA VAL A 68 22.76 49.09 -4.97
C VAL A 68 24.22 49.21 -5.42
N GLY A 69 24.44 49.97 -6.49
CA GLY A 69 25.77 50.13 -7.09
C GLY A 69 26.23 48.85 -7.82
N ARG A 70 27.23 48.15 -7.25
CA ARG A 70 27.76 46.87 -7.78
C ARG A 70 27.31 45.64 -6.99
N GLU A 71 26.53 45.83 -5.93
CA GLU A 71 26.10 44.76 -5.04
C GLU A 71 24.58 44.55 -5.10
N TYR A 72 24.14 43.33 -4.80
CA TYR A 72 22.73 42.97 -4.70
C TYR A 72 22.35 42.81 -3.23
N VAL A 73 21.31 43.52 -2.83
CA VAL A 73 20.76 43.48 -1.47
C VAL A 73 19.46 42.70 -1.52
N SER A 74 19.25 41.77 -0.59
CA SER A 74 18.07 40.90 -0.56
C SER A 74 17.25 41.03 0.71
N ALA A 75 15.93 40.88 0.62
CA ALA A 75 15.08 40.73 1.80
C ALA A 75 15.44 39.46 2.57
N SER A 76 15.38 39.53 3.91
CA SER A 76 15.70 38.40 4.78
C SER A 76 14.68 37.25 4.65
N VAL A 77 13.41 37.59 4.35
CA VAL A 77 12.35 36.61 4.06
C VAL A 77 11.91 36.75 2.60
N SER A 78 11.90 35.64 1.87
CA SER A 78 11.43 35.63 0.49
C SER A 78 9.90 35.68 0.42
N ALA A 79 9.35 36.43 -0.54
CA ALA A 79 7.91 36.41 -0.83
C ALA A 79 7.35 34.99 -1.11
N LYS A 80 8.18 34.03 -1.53
CA LYS A 80 7.76 32.65 -1.78
C LYS A 80 7.68 31.79 -0.52
N LEU A 81 8.31 32.21 0.58
CA LEU A 81 8.37 31.42 1.81
C LEU A 81 6.96 31.12 2.34
N VAL A 82 6.13 32.14 2.52
CA VAL A 82 4.76 31.98 3.01
C VAL A 82 3.95 31.02 2.11
N SER A 83 4.10 31.12 0.78
CA SER A 83 3.46 30.17 -0.13
C SER A 83 3.94 28.74 0.07
N ASN A 84 5.23 28.54 0.34
CA ASN A 84 5.79 27.21 0.55
C ASN A 84 5.33 26.64 1.90
N ILE A 85 5.22 27.47 2.94
CA ILE A 85 4.71 27.09 4.25
C ILE A 85 3.24 26.68 4.15
N GLU A 86 2.37 27.51 3.55
CA GLU A 86 0.93 27.17 3.41
C GLU A 86 0.67 25.91 2.59
N ARG A 87 1.61 25.52 1.71
CA ARG A 87 1.54 24.30 0.91
C ARG A 87 2.20 23.10 1.61
N GLY A 88 2.81 23.29 2.77
CA GLY A 88 3.55 22.25 3.49
C GLY A 88 4.82 21.78 2.78
N VAL A 89 5.39 22.58 1.87
CA VAL A 89 6.59 22.26 1.09
C VAL A 89 7.82 23.06 1.51
N ALA A 90 7.70 23.92 2.53
CA ALA A 90 8.84 24.60 3.11
C ALA A 90 9.78 23.58 3.76
N ARG A 91 11.05 23.57 3.35
CA ARG A 91 12.05 22.60 3.84
C ARG A 91 12.48 22.86 5.28
N ALA A 92 12.47 24.12 5.68
CA ALA A 92 12.75 24.57 7.04
C ALA A 92 12.06 25.91 7.23
N VAL A 93 11.50 26.11 8.43
CA VAL A 93 10.92 27.39 8.84
C VAL A 93 11.57 27.76 10.16
N THR A 94 12.28 28.88 10.18
CA THR A 94 12.94 29.37 11.38
C THR A 94 11.94 30.02 12.33
N ARG A 95 12.24 30.04 13.64
CA ARG A 95 11.42 30.73 14.64
C ARG A 95 11.17 32.19 14.26
N LYS A 96 12.20 32.89 13.76
CA LYS A 96 12.10 34.29 13.34
C LYS A 96 11.11 34.49 12.18
N GLU A 97 11.06 33.55 11.23
CA GLU A 97 10.08 33.59 10.13
C GLU A 97 8.65 33.37 10.65
N LEU A 98 8.48 32.47 11.63
CA LEU A 98 7.18 32.27 12.29
C LEU A 98 6.76 33.49 13.12
N GLU A 99 7.69 34.13 13.83
CA GLU A 99 7.42 35.36 14.58
C GLU A 99 6.90 36.47 13.66
N LEU A 100 7.52 36.66 12.49
CA LEU A 100 7.05 37.62 11.50
C LEU A 100 5.66 37.29 10.95
N ILE A 101 5.37 36.01 10.70
CA ILE A 101 4.05 35.56 10.24
C ILE A 101 3.01 35.77 11.36
N ALA A 102 3.33 35.40 12.58
CA ALA A 102 2.47 35.52 13.75
C ALA A 102 2.15 37.00 14.05
N GLU A 103 3.12 37.89 13.92
CA GLU A 103 2.94 39.35 14.06
C GLU A 103 1.96 39.90 13.03
N VAL A 104 2.09 39.51 11.74
CA VAL A 104 1.14 39.95 10.70
C VAL A 104 -0.27 39.40 10.94
N LEU A 105 -0.37 38.18 11.45
CA LEU A 105 -1.65 37.51 11.72
C LEU A 105 -2.24 37.87 13.09
N GLY A 106 -1.55 38.68 13.89
CA GLY A 106 -2.00 39.09 15.23
C GLY A 106 -2.15 37.92 16.20
N THR A 107 -1.29 36.90 16.10
CA THR A 107 -1.32 35.71 16.97
C THR A 107 0.02 35.51 17.68
N ASP A 108 0.03 34.67 18.72
CA ASP A 108 1.25 34.23 19.38
C ASP A 108 1.98 33.18 18.53
N VAL A 109 3.31 33.28 18.44
CA VAL A 109 4.16 32.29 17.77
C VAL A 109 4.08 30.92 18.43
N GLU A 110 3.89 30.86 19.75
CA GLU A 110 3.79 29.61 20.51
C GLU A 110 2.58 28.77 20.07
N LYS A 111 1.54 29.39 19.51
CA LYS A 111 0.41 28.68 18.88
C LYS A 111 0.86 27.77 17.73
N TYR A 112 1.85 28.21 16.96
CA TYR A 112 2.38 27.45 15.82
C TYR A 112 3.44 26.44 16.24
N LEU A 113 4.20 26.74 17.30
CA LEU A 113 5.21 25.83 17.86
C LEU A 113 4.58 24.68 18.66
N ALA A 114 3.43 24.92 19.31
CA ALA A 114 2.70 23.94 20.10
C ALA A 114 1.65 23.14 19.31
N LEU A 115 1.71 23.14 17.96
CA LEU A 115 0.83 22.32 17.14
C LEU A 115 1.12 20.84 17.42
N GLU A 116 0.29 20.20 18.23
CA GLU A 116 0.30 18.75 18.39
C GLU A 116 -0.06 18.10 17.05
N VAL A 117 0.93 17.50 16.42
CA VAL A 117 0.79 16.74 15.17
C VAL A 117 0.18 15.37 15.50
N ASN A 118 -1.08 15.37 15.93
CA ASN A 118 -1.85 14.15 16.08
C ASN A 118 -2.62 13.90 14.77
N PRO A 119 -2.25 12.89 13.96
CA PRO A 119 -2.95 12.57 12.72
C PRO A 119 -4.43 12.20 12.94
N LEU A 120 -4.85 11.86 14.16
CA LEU A 120 -6.25 11.64 14.50
C LEU A 120 -7.09 12.94 14.50
N ASN A 121 -6.47 14.11 14.64
CA ASN A 121 -7.18 15.40 14.54
C ASN A 121 -7.60 15.75 13.10
N LEU A 122 -7.15 14.99 12.09
CA LEU A 122 -7.65 15.06 10.71
C LEU A 122 -8.98 14.33 10.53
N ILE A 123 -9.32 13.41 11.45
CA ILE A 123 -10.60 12.72 11.47
C ILE A 123 -11.57 13.67 12.17
N GLY A 124 -12.58 14.16 11.45
CA GLY A 124 -13.51 15.17 11.93
C GLY A 124 -14.11 14.85 13.31
N LYS A 125 -14.54 15.89 14.04
CA LYS A 125 -15.22 15.72 15.32
C LYS A 125 -16.54 14.98 15.13
N GLU A 126 -16.81 13.96 15.94
CA GLU A 126 -18.13 13.33 16.01
C GLU A 126 -19.16 14.41 16.41
N THR A 127 -20.13 14.67 15.54
CA THR A 127 -21.30 15.48 15.89
C THR A 127 -22.34 14.58 16.58
N PRO A 128 -23.02 15.06 17.64
CA PRO A 128 -24.07 14.30 18.29
C PRO A 128 -25.17 13.95 17.29
N ALA A 129 -25.68 12.72 17.39
CA ALA A 129 -26.76 12.22 16.55
C ALA A 129 -28.04 13.03 16.82
N GLU A 130 -28.30 14.06 16.02
CA GLU A 130 -29.59 14.72 16.00
C GLU A 130 -30.64 13.72 15.50
N SER A 131 -31.72 13.56 16.27
CA SER A 131 -32.87 12.77 15.88
C SER A 131 -33.58 13.44 14.69
N PHE A 132 -33.25 13.03 13.47
CA PHE A 132 -33.91 13.50 12.27
C PHE A 132 -35.16 12.67 11.96
N VAL A 133 -36.26 13.36 11.67
CA VAL A 133 -37.33 12.83 10.82
C VAL A 133 -36.68 12.47 9.50
N ALA A 134 -36.80 11.22 9.04
CA ALA A 134 -36.13 10.74 7.84
C ALA A 134 -36.45 11.66 6.65
N PRO A 135 -35.49 12.46 6.16
CA PRO A 135 -35.70 13.27 4.98
C PRO A 135 -35.90 12.35 3.77
N PRO A 136 -36.58 12.82 2.70
CA PRO A 136 -36.66 12.05 1.47
C PRO A 136 -35.24 11.73 0.96
N SER A 137 -34.98 10.44 0.74
CA SER A 137 -33.67 9.92 0.33
C SER A 137 -33.82 8.79 -0.67
N PHE A 138 -32.87 8.64 -1.58
CA PHE A 138 -32.74 7.43 -2.40
C PHE A 138 -31.37 6.78 -2.20
N GLU A 139 -31.34 5.46 -2.37
CA GLU A 139 -30.14 4.64 -2.27
C GLU A 139 -29.92 3.90 -3.59
N ARG A 140 -28.68 3.96 -4.10
CA ARG A 140 -28.22 3.21 -5.26
C ARG A 140 -27.04 2.35 -4.85
N VAL A 141 -27.24 1.03 -4.91
CA VAL A 141 -26.16 0.07 -4.70
C VAL A 141 -25.48 -0.19 -6.04
N ILE A 142 -24.16 -0.01 -6.07
CA ILE A 142 -23.31 -0.31 -7.22
C ILE A 142 -22.29 -1.36 -6.77
N GLU A 143 -22.35 -2.51 -7.43
CA GLU A 143 -21.39 -3.59 -7.21
C GLU A 143 -20.17 -3.38 -8.10
N PHE A 144 -19.00 -3.37 -7.47
CA PHE A 144 -17.73 -3.28 -8.17
C PHE A 144 -16.96 -4.57 -7.95
N GLU A 145 -16.35 -5.08 -9.03
CA GLU A 145 -15.32 -6.12 -8.88
C GLU A 145 -14.21 -5.61 -7.94
N PRO A 146 -13.56 -6.49 -7.16
CA PRO A 146 -12.54 -6.11 -6.18
C PRO A 146 -11.46 -5.19 -6.76
N GLU A 147 -11.10 -5.41 -8.02
CA GLU A 147 -10.08 -4.69 -8.79
C GLU A 147 -10.48 -3.23 -9.10
N PHE A 148 -11.78 -2.97 -9.28
CA PHE A 148 -12.32 -1.67 -9.69
C PHE A 148 -12.88 -0.85 -8.53
N ARG A 149 -12.84 -1.40 -7.31
CA ARG A 149 -13.48 -0.81 -6.13
C ARG A 149 -12.98 0.60 -5.81
N GLN A 150 -11.67 0.79 -5.78
CA GLN A 150 -11.06 2.09 -5.46
C GLN A 150 -11.34 3.13 -6.55
N ALA A 151 -11.35 2.70 -7.82
CA ALA A 151 -11.74 3.53 -8.94
C ALA A 151 -13.23 3.94 -8.83
N GLY A 152 -14.10 2.98 -8.50
CA GLY A 152 -15.53 3.20 -8.28
C GLY A 152 -15.81 4.20 -7.16
N VAL A 153 -15.13 4.07 -6.02
CA VAL A 153 -15.24 5.04 -4.91
C VAL A 153 -14.78 6.42 -5.36
N SER A 154 -13.62 6.54 -6.02
CA SER A 154 -13.09 7.84 -6.48
C SER A 154 -14.04 8.55 -7.46
N ILE A 155 -14.65 7.79 -8.37
CA ILE A 155 -15.66 8.28 -9.32
C ILE A 155 -16.91 8.77 -8.58
N LEU A 156 -17.43 7.99 -7.62
CA LEU A 156 -18.61 8.38 -6.85
C LEU A 156 -18.35 9.56 -5.90
N SER A 157 -17.12 9.69 -5.39
CA SER A 157 -16.70 10.87 -4.62
C SER A 157 -16.73 12.13 -5.49
N PHE A 158 -16.29 12.05 -6.75
CA PHE A 158 -16.40 13.18 -7.67
C PHE A 158 -17.86 13.55 -7.98
N PHE A 159 -18.75 12.57 -8.05
CA PHE A 159 -20.18 12.86 -8.17
C PHE A 159 -20.70 13.70 -6.97
N SER A 160 -20.15 13.48 -5.77
CA SER A 160 -20.49 14.29 -4.59
C SER A 160 -20.04 15.75 -4.78
N GLU A 161 -18.83 15.97 -5.30
CA GLU A 161 -18.30 17.30 -5.64
C GLU A 161 -19.15 17.99 -6.73
N LEU A 162 -19.61 17.23 -7.73
CA LEU A 162 -20.50 17.71 -8.79
C LEU A 162 -21.84 18.17 -8.22
N VAL A 163 -22.46 17.35 -7.35
CA VAL A 163 -23.73 17.68 -6.71
C VAL A 163 -23.59 18.91 -5.81
N GLU A 164 -22.51 19.03 -5.04
CA GLU A 164 -22.23 20.23 -4.25
C GLU A 164 -22.06 21.48 -5.13
N SER A 165 -21.42 21.37 -6.30
CA SER A 165 -21.24 22.52 -7.18
C SER A 165 -22.53 22.95 -7.89
N GLU A 166 -23.40 22.01 -8.27
CA GLU A 166 -24.63 22.31 -9.01
C GLU A 166 -25.82 22.63 -8.09
N PHE A 167 -25.86 22.01 -6.90
CA PHE A 167 -26.98 22.09 -5.96
C PHE A 167 -26.59 22.60 -4.56
N GLY A 168 -25.33 22.99 -4.30
CA GLY A 168 -24.84 23.34 -2.95
C GLY A 168 -25.50 24.53 -2.25
N GLY A 169 -26.34 25.30 -2.95
CA GLY A 169 -27.24 26.27 -2.33
C GLY A 169 -28.47 25.65 -1.65
N GLN A 170 -28.75 24.38 -1.92
CA GLN A 170 -29.84 23.57 -1.39
C GLN A 170 -29.21 22.48 -0.53
N SER A 171 -29.75 22.18 0.65
CA SER A 171 -29.12 21.28 1.63
C SER A 171 -29.14 19.79 1.22
N VAL A 172 -28.47 19.45 0.13
CA VAL A 172 -28.31 18.09 -0.40
C VAL A 172 -27.14 17.42 0.31
N LYS A 173 -27.36 16.22 0.85
CA LYS A 173 -26.30 15.38 1.44
C LYS A 173 -26.05 14.19 0.54
N VAL A 174 -24.79 13.94 0.21
CA VAL A 174 -24.36 12.74 -0.52
C VAL A 174 -23.47 11.92 0.41
N GLY A 175 -23.85 10.67 0.63
CA GLY A 175 -23.12 9.69 1.43
C GLY A 175 -22.68 8.52 0.58
N ILE A 176 -21.45 8.07 0.79
CA ILE A 176 -20.91 6.86 0.17
C ILE A 176 -20.63 5.86 1.28
N MET A 177 -21.33 4.74 1.25
CA MET A 177 -21.15 3.64 2.19
C MET A 177 -20.47 2.47 1.49
N GLN A 178 -19.46 1.89 2.13
CA GLN A 178 -18.75 0.73 1.61
C GLN A 178 -19.02 -0.48 2.49
N ASN A 179 -19.71 -1.47 1.95
CA ASN A 179 -20.01 -2.73 2.63
C ASN A 179 -19.38 -3.88 1.83
N GLY A 180 -18.19 -4.31 2.24
CA GLY A 180 -17.44 -5.36 1.55
C GLY A 180 -17.08 -4.98 0.11
N ASN A 181 -17.71 -5.66 -0.87
CA ASN A 181 -17.52 -5.42 -2.31
C ASN A 181 -18.58 -4.47 -2.91
N ALA A 182 -19.62 -4.12 -2.16
CA ALA A 182 -20.64 -3.19 -2.62
C ALA A 182 -20.33 -1.76 -2.18
N VAL A 183 -20.55 -0.80 -3.07
CA VAL A 183 -20.51 0.63 -2.76
C VAL A 183 -21.93 1.16 -2.91
N THR A 184 -22.48 1.73 -1.85
CA THR A 184 -23.82 2.31 -1.82
C THR A 184 -23.70 3.83 -1.83
N LEU A 185 -24.30 4.46 -2.83
CA LEU A 185 -24.50 5.90 -2.86
C LEU A 185 -25.87 6.21 -2.26
N ARG A 186 -25.89 7.06 -1.23
CA ARG A 186 -27.10 7.55 -0.58
C ARG A 186 -27.17 9.06 -0.76
N VAL A 187 -28.29 9.56 -1.29
CA VAL A 187 -28.53 10.99 -1.43
C VAL A 187 -29.75 11.36 -0.61
N GLU A 188 -29.60 12.37 0.25
CA GLU A 188 -30.68 12.91 1.08
C GLU A 188 -30.95 14.38 0.69
N THR A 189 -32.21 14.74 0.52
CA THR A 189 -32.63 16.11 0.22
C THR A 189 -33.82 16.52 1.13
N PRO A 190 -33.98 17.81 1.46
CA PRO A 190 -35.18 18.30 2.16
C PRO A 190 -36.40 18.38 1.23
N GLU A 191 -36.21 18.49 -0.09
CA GLU A 191 -37.27 18.61 -1.10
C GLU A 191 -37.26 17.41 -2.06
N GLY A 192 -38.44 16.84 -2.30
CA GLY A 192 -38.60 15.64 -3.15
C GLY A 192 -38.46 15.89 -4.66
N GLU A 193 -38.61 17.13 -5.14
CA GLU A 193 -38.39 17.46 -6.56
C GLU A 193 -36.90 17.47 -6.91
N LEU A 194 -36.05 18.00 -6.01
CA LEU A 194 -34.59 17.95 -6.13
C LEU A 194 -34.07 16.51 -6.20
N LEU A 195 -34.74 15.58 -5.52
CA LEU A 195 -34.39 14.17 -5.56
C LEU A 195 -34.44 13.59 -6.99
N LYS A 196 -35.43 13.99 -7.79
CA LYS A 196 -35.60 13.53 -9.18
C LYS A 196 -34.55 14.14 -10.11
N GLU A 197 -34.18 15.39 -9.88
CA GLU A 197 -33.12 16.06 -10.65
C GLU A 197 -31.76 15.43 -10.37
N VAL A 198 -31.42 15.20 -9.10
CA VAL A 198 -30.16 14.55 -8.72
C VAL A 198 -30.10 13.11 -9.23
N GLU A 199 -31.20 12.35 -9.20
CA GLU A 199 -31.23 11.01 -9.80
C GLU A 199 -31.02 11.06 -11.33
N LYS A 200 -31.60 12.05 -12.02
CA LYS A 200 -31.38 12.24 -13.45
C LYS A 200 -29.90 12.58 -13.75
N THR A 201 -29.31 13.46 -12.95
CA THR A 201 -27.88 13.81 -13.04
C THR A 201 -26.99 12.60 -12.75
N LEU A 202 -27.33 11.75 -11.78
CA LEU A 202 -26.60 10.50 -11.51
C LEU A 202 -26.63 9.55 -12.71
N ASN A 203 -27.79 9.39 -13.36
CA ASN A 203 -27.90 8.55 -14.55
C ASN A 203 -27.08 9.11 -15.72
N GLN A 204 -27.11 10.42 -15.93
CA GLN A 204 -26.34 11.10 -16.97
C GLN A 204 -24.83 11.02 -16.71
N TYR A 205 -24.42 11.22 -15.46
CA TYR A 205 -23.06 11.01 -14.99
C TYR A 205 -22.59 9.57 -15.25
N GLY A 206 -23.42 8.58 -14.89
CA GLY A 206 -23.12 7.17 -15.16
C GLY A 206 -22.93 6.87 -16.65
N LEU A 207 -23.76 7.45 -17.52
CA LEU A 207 -23.61 7.29 -18.97
C LEU A 207 -22.30 7.90 -19.49
N ALA A 208 -21.87 9.04 -18.97
CA ALA A 208 -20.60 9.66 -19.34
C ALA A 208 -19.39 8.87 -18.86
N VAL A 209 -19.40 8.38 -17.62
CA VAL A 209 -18.33 7.54 -17.06
C VAL A 209 -18.20 6.22 -17.83
N MET A 210 -19.32 5.67 -18.31
CA MET A 210 -19.33 4.48 -19.17
C MET A 210 -18.94 4.75 -20.63
N GLY A 211 -18.68 6.01 -21.02
CA GLY A 211 -18.38 6.40 -22.40
C GLY A 211 -19.57 6.32 -23.36
N LYS A 212 -20.81 6.20 -22.85
CA LYS A 212 -22.05 6.16 -23.63
C LYS A 212 -22.63 7.56 -23.91
N ALA A 213 -22.12 8.57 -23.23
CA ALA A 213 -22.46 9.98 -23.43
C ALA A 213 -21.18 10.83 -23.42
N PRO A 214 -21.17 11.99 -24.10
CA PRO A 214 -20.05 12.94 -24.01
C PRO A 214 -19.92 13.46 -22.58
N ILE A 215 -18.68 13.61 -22.09
CA ILE A 215 -18.38 14.09 -20.73
C ILE A 215 -18.89 15.54 -20.55
N GLU A 216 -18.92 16.29 -21.64
CA GLU A 216 -19.45 17.65 -21.74
C GLU A 216 -20.96 17.71 -21.44
N SER A 217 -21.67 16.59 -21.51
CA SER A 217 -23.08 16.52 -21.14
C SER A 217 -23.30 16.46 -19.62
N VAL A 218 -22.27 16.20 -18.83
CA VAL A 218 -22.40 15.99 -17.37
C VAL A 218 -22.64 17.29 -16.61
N SER A 219 -22.00 18.39 -17.05
CA SER A 219 -22.13 19.69 -16.39
C SER A 219 -21.92 20.81 -17.40
N SER A 220 -22.54 21.96 -17.14
CA SER A 220 -22.28 23.19 -17.90
C SER A 220 -20.99 23.90 -17.47
N ASN A 221 -20.38 23.49 -16.35
CA ASN A 221 -19.14 24.08 -15.84
C ASN A 221 -17.91 23.47 -16.54
N PRO A 222 -17.14 24.25 -17.32
CA PRO A 222 -15.96 23.75 -18.04
C PRO A 222 -14.87 23.20 -17.11
N GLN A 223 -14.77 23.73 -15.89
CA GLN A 223 -13.79 23.29 -14.90
C GLN A 223 -14.09 21.86 -14.43
N LEU A 224 -15.35 21.59 -14.07
CA LEU A 224 -15.79 20.26 -13.60
C LEU A 224 -15.67 19.21 -14.71
N VAL A 225 -15.98 19.60 -15.96
CA VAL A 225 -15.82 18.72 -17.13
C VAL A 225 -14.34 18.35 -17.32
N GLN A 226 -13.43 19.32 -17.20
CA GLN A 226 -11.99 19.10 -17.33
C GLN A 226 -11.43 18.26 -16.17
N ASP A 227 -11.91 18.48 -14.95
CA ASP A 227 -11.50 17.71 -13.77
C ASP A 227 -12.00 16.26 -13.87
N LEU A 228 -13.25 16.04 -14.29
CA LEU A 228 -13.80 14.72 -14.55
C LEU A 228 -13.00 13.97 -15.62
N LYS A 229 -12.69 14.65 -16.74
CA LYS A 229 -11.89 14.09 -17.83
C LYS A 229 -10.51 13.66 -17.33
N THR A 230 -9.84 14.55 -16.60
CA THR A 230 -8.52 14.28 -16.01
C THR A 230 -8.58 13.08 -15.05
N ARG A 231 -9.62 13.01 -14.21
CA ARG A 231 -9.80 11.94 -13.22
C ARG A 231 -10.09 10.60 -13.89
N LEU A 232 -10.89 10.58 -14.96
CA LEU A 232 -11.13 9.37 -15.76
C LEU A 232 -9.86 8.92 -16.49
N GLU A 233 -9.07 9.84 -17.04
CA GLU A 233 -7.79 9.52 -17.67
C GLU A 233 -6.81 8.89 -16.67
N VAL A 234 -6.61 9.53 -15.50
CA VAL A 234 -5.77 8.99 -14.43
C VAL A 234 -6.26 7.62 -13.97
N THR A 235 -7.56 7.49 -13.71
CA THR A 235 -8.16 6.21 -13.29
C THR A 235 -7.94 5.13 -14.35
N SER A 236 -8.07 5.45 -15.63
CA SER A 236 -7.85 4.49 -16.73
C SER A 236 -6.39 4.04 -16.82
N LEU A 237 -5.44 4.95 -16.56
CA LEU A 237 -4.02 4.64 -16.52
C LEU A 237 -3.68 3.76 -15.33
N GLU A 238 -4.20 4.08 -14.14
CA GLU A 238 -4.03 3.27 -12.93
C GLU A 238 -4.55 1.85 -13.13
N LEU A 239 -5.74 1.69 -13.71
CA LEU A 239 -6.32 0.39 -14.02
C LEU A 239 -5.48 -0.41 -15.02
N ARG A 240 -4.94 0.26 -16.04
CA ARG A 240 -4.04 -0.38 -17.02
C ARG A 240 -2.76 -0.88 -16.36
N LEU A 241 -2.11 -0.03 -15.56
CA LEU A 241 -0.88 -0.37 -14.85
C LEU A 241 -1.09 -1.54 -13.87
N ARG A 242 -2.21 -1.54 -13.13
CA ARG A 242 -2.56 -2.65 -12.24
C ARG A 242 -2.73 -3.96 -13.02
N LYS A 243 -3.42 -3.91 -14.16
CA LYS A 243 -3.62 -5.09 -15.02
C LYS A 243 -2.30 -5.63 -15.57
N GLU A 244 -1.41 -4.74 -16.04
CA GLU A 244 -0.08 -5.11 -16.53
C GLU A 244 0.77 -5.74 -15.42
N SER A 245 0.82 -5.11 -14.24
CA SER A 245 1.53 -5.65 -13.09
C SER A 245 1.01 -7.02 -12.66
N HIS A 246 -0.31 -7.22 -12.66
CA HIS A 246 -0.91 -8.52 -12.33
C HIS A 246 -0.54 -9.61 -13.36
N LEU A 247 -0.52 -9.28 -14.64
CA LEU A 247 -0.09 -10.20 -15.70
C LEU A 247 1.39 -10.56 -15.58
N GLU A 248 2.26 -9.60 -15.25
CA GLU A 248 3.69 -9.86 -15.02
C GLU A 248 3.92 -10.75 -13.80
N GLN A 249 3.23 -10.50 -12.69
CA GLN A 249 3.28 -11.35 -11.51
C GLN A 249 2.83 -12.77 -11.82
N SER A 250 1.73 -12.93 -12.55
CA SER A 250 1.22 -14.25 -12.96
C SER A 250 2.23 -15.03 -13.79
N LYS A 251 2.87 -14.38 -14.78
CA LYS A 251 3.96 -15.00 -15.57
C LYS A 251 5.14 -15.42 -14.71
N HIS A 252 5.52 -14.60 -13.73
CA HIS A 252 6.60 -14.93 -12.81
C HIS A 252 6.26 -16.14 -11.92
N TYR A 253 5.00 -16.25 -11.46
CA TYR A 253 4.54 -17.42 -10.72
C TYR A 253 4.56 -18.69 -11.58
N GLU A 254 4.04 -18.64 -12.81
CA GLU A 254 4.07 -19.77 -13.74
C GLU A 254 5.50 -20.23 -14.04
N ALA A 255 6.42 -19.30 -14.33
CA ALA A 255 7.82 -19.62 -14.57
C ALA A 255 8.48 -20.27 -13.34
N ARG A 256 8.16 -19.80 -12.13
CA ARG A 256 8.67 -20.37 -10.89
C ARG A 256 8.11 -21.76 -10.62
N ILE A 257 6.82 -21.99 -10.87
CA ILE A 257 6.19 -23.31 -10.77
C ILE A 257 6.86 -24.28 -11.75
N SER A 258 7.01 -23.88 -13.02
CA SER A 258 7.67 -24.71 -14.03
C SER A 258 9.13 -25.04 -13.67
N SER A 259 9.87 -24.08 -13.10
CA SER A 259 11.23 -24.33 -12.61
C SER A 259 11.26 -25.33 -11.45
N LEU A 260 10.33 -25.21 -10.50
CA LEU A 260 10.21 -26.12 -9.36
C LEU A 260 9.82 -27.53 -9.82
N GLU A 261 8.88 -27.65 -10.76
CA GLU A 261 8.48 -28.93 -11.35
C GLU A 261 9.66 -29.61 -12.06
N SER A 262 10.46 -28.84 -12.80
CA SER A 262 11.68 -29.34 -13.47
C SER A 262 12.74 -29.81 -12.46
N GLN A 263 12.94 -29.08 -11.36
CA GLN A 263 13.85 -29.50 -10.29
C GLN A 263 13.37 -30.80 -9.59
N ILE A 264 12.07 -30.93 -9.35
CA ILE A 264 11.48 -32.15 -8.79
C ILE A 264 11.65 -33.33 -9.74
N ALA A 265 11.40 -33.13 -11.04
CA ALA A 265 11.60 -34.16 -12.05
C ALA A 265 13.07 -34.62 -12.12
N GLY A 266 14.02 -33.68 -12.11
CA GLY A 266 15.44 -33.99 -12.10
C GLY A 266 15.88 -34.72 -10.81
N LEU A 267 15.30 -34.39 -9.66
CA LEU A 267 15.55 -35.09 -8.41
C LEU A 267 15.00 -36.52 -8.45
N HIS A 268 13.79 -36.72 -8.97
CA HIS A 268 13.22 -38.05 -9.17
C HIS A 268 14.05 -38.89 -10.14
N GLU A 269 14.57 -38.29 -11.21
CA GLU A 269 15.43 -38.98 -12.17
C GLU A 269 16.79 -39.35 -11.55
N LEU A 270 17.43 -38.44 -10.82
CA LEU A 270 18.67 -38.74 -10.09
C LEU A 270 18.47 -39.87 -9.07
N VAL A 271 17.39 -39.81 -8.30
CA VAL A 271 17.10 -40.85 -7.29
C VAL A 271 16.73 -42.17 -7.95
N GLY A 272 15.92 -42.15 -9.01
CA GLY A 272 15.59 -43.34 -9.81
C GLY A 272 16.85 -43.98 -10.41
N ASN A 273 17.74 -43.19 -11.00
CA ASN A 273 18.99 -43.69 -11.56
C ASN A 273 19.95 -44.22 -10.49
N ASN A 274 20.03 -43.60 -9.31
CA ASN A 274 20.83 -44.11 -8.20
C ASN A 274 20.23 -45.39 -7.60
N LEU A 275 18.91 -45.50 -7.50
CA LEU A 275 18.21 -46.71 -7.04
C LEU A 275 18.37 -47.88 -8.01
N ILE A 276 18.44 -47.60 -9.32
CA ILE A 276 18.68 -48.63 -10.35
C ILE A 276 20.14 -49.08 -10.35
N GLN A 277 21.10 -48.19 -10.04
CA GLN A 277 22.53 -48.49 -10.11
C GLN A 277 23.09 -49.16 -8.85
N HIS A 278 22.49 -48.95 -7.67
CA HIS A 278 23.00 -49.51 -6.41
C HIS A 278 22.08 -50.61 -5.85
N ASN A 279 22.54 -51.86 -5.90
CA ASN A 279 21.90 -53.02 -5.24
C ASN A 279 22.01 -52.98 -3.68
N ASN A 280 22.48 -51.89 -3.08
CA ASN A 280 22.79 -51.80 -1.65
C ASN A 280 21.93 -50.72 -0.97
N LEU A 281 20.91 -51.18 -0.22
CA LEU A 281 20.02 -50.41 0.66
C LEU A 281 20.77 -49.36 1.48
N THR A 282 21.94 -49.73 2.01
CA THR A 282 22.70 -48.92 2.96
C THR A 282 23.21 -47.62 2.33
N GLU A 283 23.61 -47.65 1.07
CA GLU A 283 24.15 -46.48 0.36
C GLU A 283 23.03 -45.52 -0.07
N THR A 284 21.90 -46.06 -0.53
CA THR A 284 20.70 -45.28 -0.86
C THR A 284 20.15 -44.55 0.35
N ILE A 285 19.98 -45.22 1.50
CA ILE A 285 19.43 -44.60 2.70
C ILE A 285 20.41 -43.59 3.31
N ARG A 286 21.73 -43.81 3.19
CA ARG A 286 22.74 -42.82 3.56
C ARG A 286 22.64 -41.54 2.73
N ASN A 287 22.40 -41.67 1.43
CA ASN A 287 22.23 -40.52 0.54
C ASN A 287 20.92 -39.75 0.78
N ILE A 288 19.81 -40.46 1.05
CA ILE A 288 18.50 -39.85 1.35
C ILE A 288 18.47 -39.16 2.73
N SER A 289 19.14 -39.74 3.72
CA SER A 289 19.24 -39.18 5.08
C SER A 289 20.15 -37.96 5.18
N GLY A 290 21.06 -37.76 4.20
CA GLY A 290 22.10 -36.74 4.29
C GLY A 290 23.12 -36.99 5.41
N ALA A 291 23.14 -38.20 5.98
CA ALA A 291 24.02 -38.57 7.08
C ALA A 291 25.44 -38.85 6.55
N TYR A 292 26.31 -37.82 6.56
CA TYR A 292 27.70 -37.96 6.15
C TYR A 292 28.51 -38.91 7.07
N ASN A 293 28.10 -39.07 8.35
CA ASN A 293 28.66 -40.01 9.33
C ASN A 293 27.54 -40.69 10.14
N PRO A 294 26.94 -41.78 9.64
CA PRO A 294 25.91 -42.51 10.38
C PRO A 294 26.50 -43.14 11.66
N SER A 295 25.70 -43.19 12.73
CA SER A 295 26.07 -43.86 13.98
C SER A 295 26.20 -45.38 13.78
N GLU A 296 26.87 -46.07 14.70
CA GLU A 296 26.96 -47.54 14.65
C GLU A 296 25.58 -48.20 14.82
N SER A 297 24.66 -47.58 15.55
CA SER A 297 23.26 -48.02 15.67
C SER A 297 22.47 -47.84 14.37
N PHE A 298 22.71 -46.77 13.62
CA PHE A 298 22.13 -46.54 12.30
C PHE A 298 22.58 -47.61 11.29
N LEU A 299 23.87 -47.90 11.25
CA LEU A 299 24.41 -48.93 10.35
C LEU A 299 23.94 -50.34 10.73
N LYS A 300 23.78 -50.62 12.03
CA LYS A 300 23.18 -51.88 12.50
C LYS A 300 21.70 -52.00 12.15
N ALA A 301 20.93 -50.92 12.27
CA ALA A 301 19.53 -50.91 11.86
C ALA A 301 19.38 -51.17 10.35
N LEU A 302 20.26 -50.58 9.53
CA LEU A 302 20.28 -50.81 8.08
C LEU A 302 20.67 -52.25 7.71
N SER A 303 21.67 -52.83 8.36
CA SER A 303 22.06 -54.22 8.08
C SER A 303 21.01 -55.23 8.55
N VAL A 304 20.28 -54.93 9.63
CA VAL A 304 19.12 -55.71 10.07
C VAL A 304 18.02 -55.65 9.01
N ILE A 305 17.66 -54.47 8.50
CA ILE A 305 16.66 -54.31 7.42
C ILE A 305 17.10 -55.03 6.13
N GLU A 306 18.38 -54.95 5.77
CA GLU A 306 18.95 -55.68 4.63
C GLU A 306 18.87 -57.20 4.79
N SER A 307 19.17 -57.71 5.99
CA SER A 307 19.09 -59.15 6.29
C SER A 307 17.65 -59.69 6.30
N ILE A 308 16.70 -58.91 6.87
CA ILE A 308 15.28 -59.24 6.92
C ILE A 308 14.69 -59.27 5.52
N SER A 309 15.14 -58.40 4.61
CA SER A 309 14.68 -58.38 3.23
C SER A 309 14.96 -59.68 2.45
N SER A 310 15.93 -60.47 2.89
CA SER A 310 16.36 -61.70 2.22
C SER A 310 15.71 -62.98 2.79
N GLN A 311 14.78 -62.87 3.76
CA GLN A 311 14.15 -64.03 4.44
C GLN A 311 12.61 -64.00 4.34
N GLU A 312 11.97 -65.18 4.26
CA GLU A 312 10.51 -65.31 4.28
C GLU A 312 9.91 -64.88 5.63
N LYS A 313 8.74 -64.22 5.58
CA LYS A 313 8.07 -63.57 6.72
C LYS A 313 7.90 -64.50 7.93
N SER A 314 8.37 -64.04 9.09
CA SER A 314 8.18 -64.65 10.42
C SER A 314 7.83 -63.57 11.44
N LYS A 315 7.01 -63.87 12.44
CA LYS A 315 6.54 -62.91 13.47
C LYS A 315 7.66 -62.28 14.31
N SER A 316 8.83 -62.92 14.39
CA SER A 316 10.01 -62.34 15.04
C SER A 316 10.61 -61.20 14.22
N LEU A 317 10.52 -61.28 12.88
CA LEU A 317 11.11 -60.31 11.95
C LEU A 317 10.35 -58.99 11.93
N GLU A 318 9.04 -59.00 12.22
CA GLU A 318 8.23 -57.78 12.29
C GLU A 318 8.65 -56.88 13.46
N HIS A 319 8.94 -57.47 14.63
CA HIS A 319 9.38 -56.71 15.80
C HIS A 319 10.79 -56.09 15.63
N ASP A 320 11.71 -56.86 15.04
CA ASP A 320 13.07 -56.40 14.76
C ASP A 320 13.10 -55.30 13.69
N LEU A 321 12.17 -55.37 12.73
CA LEU A 321 11.98 -54.36 11.71
C LEU A 321 11.37 -53.06 12.28
N GLU A 322 10.31 -53.14 13.09
CA GLU A 322 9.73 -51.97 13.76
C GLU A 322 10.75 -51.26 14.65
N THR A 323 11.55 -52.03 15.39
CA THR A 323 12.62 -51.48 16.25
C THR A 323 13.68 -50.77 15.42
N SER A 324 14.09 -51.37 14.30
CA SER A 324 15.09 -50.78 13.39
C SER A 324 14.58 -49.53 12.67
N LEU A 325 13.31 -49.52 12.23
CA LEU A 325 12.67 -48.34 11.65
C LEU A 325 12.50 -47.21 12.69
N GLY A 326 12.20 -47.56 13.94
CA GLY A 326 12.15 -46.61 15.05
C GLY A 326 13.51 -45.97 15.34
N ILE A 327 14.61 -46.72 15.25
CA ILE A 327 15.97 -46.19 15.38
C ILE A 327 16.28 -45.21 14.24
N LEU A 328 15.91 -45.56 12.99
CA LEU A 328 16.11 -44.68 11.83
C LEU A 328 15.34 -43.35 11.95
N GLU A 329 14.08 -43.40 12.37
CA GLU A 329 13.25 -42.20 12.53
C GLU A 329 13.71 -41.33 13.72
N ASN A 330 14.20 -41.93 14.80
CA ASN A 330 14.75 -41.19 15.94
C ASN A 330 16.09 -40.52 15.59
N GLU A 331 16.94 -41.18 14.81
CA GLU A 331 18.24 -40.62 14.41
C GLU A 331 18.15 -39.66 13.21
N SER A 332 17.13 -39.83 12.35
CA SER A 332 16.84 -38.94 11.22
C SER A 332 15.33 -38.70 11.09
N PRO A 333 14.78 -37.70 11.81
CA PRO A 333 13.35 -37.42 11.79
C PRO A 333 12.83 -37.11 10.39
N GLY A 334 11.74 -37.78 10.00
CA GLY A 334 11.12 -37.67 8.69
C GLY A 334 11.78 -38.50 7.59
N ILE A 335 12.81 -39.31 7.90
CA ILE A 335 13.46 -40.17 6.90
C ILE A 335 12.48 -41.16 6.29
N LEU A 336 11.56 -41.72 7.08
CA LEU A 336 10.55 -42.65 6.60
C LEU A 336 9.57 -41.98 5.64
N SER A 337 9.15 -40.74 5.95
CA SER A 337 8.26 -39.96 5.08
C SER A 337 8.92 -39.58 3.74
N ARG A 338 10.24 -39.33 3.77
CA ARG A 338 11.03 -39.05 2.56
C ARG A 338 11.22 -40.31 1.73
N LEU A 339 11.55 -41.44 2.36
CA LEU A 339 11.61 -42.76 1.72
C LEU A 339 10.28 -43.13 1.06
N ALA A 340 9.16 -42.97 1.76
CA ALA A 340 7.83 -43.23 1.24
C ALA A 340 7.54 -42.41 -0.03
N ARG A 341 7.73 -41.09 0.02
CA ARG A 341 7.57 -40.20 -1.14
C ARG A 341 8.48 -40.57 -2.31
N THR A 342 9.73 -40.90 -1.99
CA THR A 342 10.71 -41.31 -2.98
C THR A 342 10.28 -42.59 -3.69
N LEU A 343 9.73 -43.55 -2.95
CA LEU A 343 9.24 -44.82 -3.49
C LEU A 343 7.91 -44.65 -4.27
N GLU A 344 7.01 -43.77 -3.81
CA GLU A 344 5.77 -43.42 -4.50
C GLU A 344 6.02 -42.67 -5.83
N GLY A 345 7.13 -41.93 -5.92
CA GLY A 345 7.53 -41.20 -7.13
C GLY A 345 8.09 -42.08 -8.26
N ILE A 346 8.25 -43.39 -8.04
CA ILE A 346 8.83 -44.31 -9.01
C ILE A 346 7.74 -44.76 -10.00
N PRO A 347 7.91 -44.53 -11.32
CA PRO A 347 6.96 -45.00 -12.32
C PRO A 347 6.74 -46.51 -12.23
N ALA A 348 5.48 -46.96 -12.32
CA ALA A 348 5.09 -48.37 -12.14
C ALA A 348 5.86 -49.35 -13.06
N GLY A 349 6.29 -48.91 -14.25
CA GLY A 349 7.10 -49.72 -15.17
C GLY A 349 8.56 -49.93 -14.72
N ILE A 350 9.08 -49.07 -13.84
CA ILE A 350 10.42 -49.16 -13.25
C ILE A 350 10.36 -49.90 -11.91
N ALA A 351 9.24 -49.77 -11.17
CA ALA A 351 8.99 -50.48 -9.92
C ALA A 351 9.09 -52.02 -10.05
N VAL A 352 8.77 -52.57 -11.22
CA VAL A 352 8.90 -54.01 -11.53
C VAL A 352 10.37 -54.45 -11.62
N ASN A 353 11.27 -53.59 -12.10
CA ASN A 353 12.71 -53.85 -12.17
C ASN A 353 13.46 -53.48 -10.88
N LEU A 354 12.88 -52.59 -10.06
CA LEU A 354 13.36 -52.19 -8.74
C LEU A 354 12.89 -53.12 -7.60
N ALA A 355 12.33 -54.29 -7.93
CA ALA A 355 11.96 -55.34 -7.00
C ALA A 355 13.20 -56.01 -6.34
N THR A 356 14.12 -55.21 -5.81
CA THR A 356 15.02 -55.70 -4.78
C THR A 356 14.17 -56.04 -3.55
N PRO A 357 14.37 -57.21 -2.91
CA PRO A 357 13.53 -57.68 -1.82
C PRO A 357 13.31 -56.68 -0.68
N TRP A 358 14.27 -55.77 -0.46
CA TRP A 358 14.19 -54.73 0.57
C TRP A 358 13.16 -53.64 0.25
N VAL A 359 13.03 -53.24 -1.02
CA VAL A 359 12.04 -52.23 -1.45
C VAL A 359 10.62 -52.75 -1.20
N GLN A 360 10.38 -54.01 -1.54
CA GLN A 360 9.10 -54.67 -1.28
C GLN A 360 8.83 -54.84 0.22
N SER A 361 9.86 -55.19 1.01
CA SER A 361 9.74 -55.31 2.47
C SER A 361 9.39 -53.97 3.12
N ILE A 362 10.01 -52.86 2.70
CA ILE A 362 9.72 -51.52 3.23
C ILE A 362 8.32 -51.05 2.83
N ILE A 363 7.94 -51.19 1.55
CA ILE A 363 6.60 -50.81 1.07
C ILE A 363 5.49 -51.60 1.81
N THR A 364 5.72 -52.88 2.11
CA THR A 364 4.73 -53.72 2.79
C THR A 364 4.71 -53.58 4.31
N SER A 365 5.72 -52.95 4.91
CA SER A 365 5.83 -52.74 6.37
C SER A 365 5.54 -51.31 6.81
N MET A 366 5.43 -50.35 5.89
CA MET A 366 4.95 -49.02 6.23
C MET A 366 3.48 -49.09 6.69
N PRO A 367 3.14 -48.56 7.88
CA PRO A 367 1.76 -48.47 8.31
C PRO A 367 0.98 -47.57 7.34
N LYS A 368 -0.23 -48.00 6.96
CA LYS A 368 -1.12 -47.23 6.10
C LYS A 368 -1.61 -45.95 6.76
#